data_AF-A0A5N7RM17-F1
#
_entry.id   AF-A0A5N7RM17-F1
#
_cell.length_a   1.000
_cell.length_b   1.000
_cell.length_c   1.000
_cell.angle_alpha   90.00
_cell.angle_beta   90.00
_cell.angle_gamma   90.00
#
_symmetry.space_group_name_H-M   'P 1'
#
loop_
_entity.id
_entity.type
_entity.pdbx_description
1 polymer ?
#
loop_
_entity_poly.entity_id
_entity_poly.type
_entity_poly.pdbx_seq_one_letter_code
_entity_poly.pdbx_strand_id
1 'polypeptide(L)'
;MRWMKTGVVLAAMAMAGWAHADVPTSREYKVMLNPALFANQPKVASNAYLTDLKAALTSAGFDRTIGGSFAKDKERTVRFYDSPGTCQLRAQSYSFRERVDSNRESTLKFRSTSQSAAAGVTIKGTQSGAKSKFEMDKTASVEAYSRSTKQDFSTSKNLNKMKDVTDLYSKATGLTVIPNDPLVIVGNLSVWEKTYGGPNSDLGQQGADFSVSLWYMNENDNAPVVAEASFTVEEKDGDFTNKVTQRSELIFNTMTQMSSWTSSNAIPKTTWVYQYDPTFCNAGTGSSTESAAAMPF
;
A
#
# COMPACT_ATOMS: atom_id res chain seq x y z
N MET A 1 27.31 -63.74 34.36
CA MET A 1 27.30 -63.02 33.07
C MET A 1 25.93 -62.36 32.89
N ARG A 2 25.94 -61.05 32.57
CA ARG A 2 24.85 -60.18 32.11
C ARG A 2 23.64 -59.95 33.04
N TRP A 3 23.71 -58.82 33.73
CA TRP A 3 22.59 -58.05 34.26
C TRP A 3 21.82 -57.38 33.10
N MET A 4 20.49 -57.53 33.06
CA MET A 4 19.59 -56.78 32.17
C MET A 4 19.26 -55.44 32.83
N LYS A 5 19.70 -54.34 32.20
CA LYS A 5 19.27 -52.98 32.53
C LYS A 5 17.94 -52.72 31.82
N THR A 6 16.91 -52.44 32.61
CA THR A 6 15.64 -51.87 32.18
C THR A 6 15.87 -50.47 31.60
N GLY A 7 15.65 -50.32 30.30
CA GLY A 7 15.68 -49.02 29.61
C GLY A 7 14.36 -48.29 29.82
N VAL A 8 14.43 -47.11 30.43
CA VAL A 8 13.33 -46.15 30.47
C VAL A 8 13.23 -45.51 29.09
N VAL A 9 12.10 -45.72 28.40
CA VAL A 9 11.75 -44.99 27.18
C VAL A 9 11.19 -43.64 27.60
N LEU A 10 11.99 -42.58 27.48
CA LEU A 10 11.52 -41.19 27.52
C LEU A 10 10.85 -40.87 26.19
N ALA A 11 9.52 -40.84 26.18
CA ALA A 11 8.76 -40.28 25.07
C ALA A 11 8.95 -38.76 25.06
N ALA A 12 9.80 -38.26 24.17
CA ALA A 12 9.89 -36.84 23.87
C ALA A 12 8.61 -36.43 23.12
N MET A 13 7.64 -35.83 23.82
CA MET A 13 6.56 -35.10 23.17
C MET A 13 7.17 -33.89 22.47
N ALA A 14 7.32 -33.99 21.15
CA ALA A 14 7.56 -32.83 20.31
C ALA A 14 6.30 -31.95 20.37
N MET A 15 6.36 -30.89 21.19
CA MET A 15 5.41 -29.79 21.12
C MET A 15 5.61 -29.13 19.75
N ALA A 16 4.79 -29.53 18.78
CA ALA A 16 4.62 -28.77 17.55
C ALA A 16 4.04 -27.41 17.95
N GLY A 17 4.91 -26.44 18.20
CA GLY A 17 4.52 -25.05 18.28
C GLY A 17 3.87 -24.70 16.95
N TRP A 18 2.56 -24.47 16.96
CA TRP A 18 1.89 -23.84 15.83
C TRP A 18 2.56 -22.47 15.70
N ALA A 19 3.40 -22.31 14.68
CA ALA A 19 3.92 -21.00 14.32
C ALA A 19 2.70 -20.16 13.94
N HIS A 20 2.25 -19.31 14.86
CA HIS A 20 1.35 -18.23 14.50
C HIS A 20 2.04 -17.47 13.38
N ALA A 21 1.40 -17.38 12.22
CA ALA A 21 1.86 -16.45 11.20
C ALA A 21 1.98 -15.07 11.87
N ASP A 22 3.07 -14.35 11.60
CA ASP A 22 3.23 -12.99 12.12
C ASP A 22 1.91 -12.23 11.95
N VAL A 23 1.54 -11.46 12.97
CA VAL A 23 0.37 -10.59 12.91
C VAL A 23 0.81 -9.28 12.26
N PRO A 24 0.02 -8.69 11.34
CA PRO A 24 0.34 -7.37 10.79
C PRO A 24 0.51 -6.33 11.91
N THR A 25 1.52 -5.47 11.80
CA THR A 25 1.76 -4.37 12.73
C THR A 25 0.86 -3.16 12.47
N SER A 26 0.01 -3.23 11.44
CA SER A 26 -1.06 -2.27 11.19
C SER A 26 -2.12 -2.82 10.25
N ARG A 27 -3.30 -2.21 10.26
CA ARG A 27 -4.36 -2.41 9.27
C ARG A 27 -4.70 -1.08 8.61
N GLU A 28 -4.55 -0.98 7.29
CA GLU A 28 -4.92 0.21 6.52
C GLU A 28 -6.12 -0.09 5.63
N TYR A 29 -7.17 0.71 5.76
CA TYR A 29 -8.42 0.58 5.00
C TYR A 29 -8.49 1.72 4.00
N LYS A 30 -8.79 1.42 2.74
CA LYS A 30 -8.71 2.37 1.62
C LYS A 30 -9.97 2.34 0.78
N VAL A 31 -10.49 3.54 0.47
CA VAL A 31 -11.63 3.73 -0.43
C VAL A 31 -11.23 4.74 -1.50
N MET A 32 -11.46 4.37 -2.77
CA MET A 32 -11.26 5.28 -3.89
C MET A 32 -12.43 6.25 -3.95
N LEU A 33 -12.12 7.54 -3.96
CA LEU A 33 -13.10 8.62 -4.04
C LEU A 33 -13.20 9.13 -5.48
N ASN A 34 -14.29 9.83 -5.79
CA ASN A 34 -14.45 10.55 -7.05
C ASN A 34 -13.48 11.74 -7.11
N PRO A 35 -12.46 11.73 -7.98
CA PRO A 35 -11.44 12.78 -8.03
C PRO A 35 -12.01 14.16 -8.40
N ALA A 36 -13.10 14.21 -9.17
CA ALA A 36 -13.71 15.47 -9.61
C ALA A 36 -14.22 16.33 -8.44
N LEU A 37 -14.60 15.71 -7.31
CA LEU A 37 -15.06 16.42 -6.11
C LEU A 37 -13.96 17.24 -5.43
N PHE A 38 -12.69 16.93 -5.72
CA PHE A 38 -11.53 17.57 -5.11
C PHE A 38 -10.93 18.69 -5.98
N ALA A 39 -11.53 18.97 -7.14
CA ALA A 39 -11.03 19.99 -8.04
C ALA A 39 -11.08 21.39 -7.39
N ASN A 40 -10.01 22.16 -7.60
CA ASN A 40 -9.79 23.55 -7.14
C ASN A 40 -9.69 23.74 -5.61
N GLN A 41 -10.47 23.01 -4.81
CA GLN A 41 -10.57 23.20 -3.35
C GLN A 41 -10.37 21.88 -2.57
N PRO A 42 -9.24 21.18 -2.77
CA PRO A 42 -9.03 19.84 -2.22
C PRO A 42 -9.11 19.78 -0.69
N LYS A 43 -8.62 20.80 0.03
CA LYS A 43 -8.74 20.85 1.50
C LYS A 43 -10.20 20.98 1.95
N VAL A 44 -11.01 21.79 1.25
CA VAL A 44 -12.42 22.00 1.58
C VAL A 44 -13.19 20.70 1.30
N ALA A 45 -12.97 20.09 0.13
CA ALA A 45 -13.57 18.80 -0.23
C ALA A 45 -13.23 17.69 0.77
N SER A 46 -11.96 17.56 1.18
CA SER A 46 -11.56 16.59 2.22
C SER A 46 -12.31 16.80 3.55
N ASN A 47 -12.53 18.05 3.97
CA ASN A 47 -13.25 18.34 5.21
C ASN A 47 -14.78 18.21 5.07
N ALA A 48 -15.33 18.42 3.87
CA ALA A 48 -16.72 18.10 3.57
C ALA A 48 -16.94 16.58 3.63
N TYR A 49 -16.05 15.79 3.00
CA TYR A 49 -16.06 14.33 3.11
C TYR A 49 -16.01 13.86 4.58
N LEU A 50 -15.13 14.46 5.38
CA LEU A 50 -15.03 14.14 6.81
C LEU A 50 -16.33 14.46 7.58
N THR A 51 -16.98 15.58 7.26
CA THR A 51 -18.26 15.98 7.87
C THR A 51 -19.34 14.95 7.56
N ASP A 52 -19.46 14.56 6.29
CA ASP A 52 -20.45 13.57 5.85
C ASP A 52 -20.16 12.19 6.43
N LEU A 53 -18.89 11.80 6.53
CA LEU A 53 -18.48 10.54 7.17
C LEU A 53 -18.88 10.52 8.65
N LYS A 54 -18.65 11.61 9.39
CA LYS A 54 -19.07 11.72 10.80
C LYS A 54 -20.59 11.59 10.94
N ALA A 55 -21.36 12.24 10.06
CA ALA A 55 -22.82 12.14 10.05
C ALA A 55 -23.27 10.70 9.75
N ALA A 56 -22.72 10.07 8.71
CA ALA A 56 -23.04 8.70 8.33
C ALA A 56 -22.69 7.69 9.44
N LEU A 57 -21.54 7.84 10.11
CA LEU A 57 -21.15 7.01 11.23
C LEU A 57 -22.07 7.17 12.44
N THR A 58 -22.52 8.40 12.71
CA THR A 58 -23.51 8.65 13.77
C THR A 58 -24.81 7.90 13.46
N SER A 59 -25.29 7.95 12.21
CA SER A 59 -26.47 7.19 11.78
C SER A 59 -26.26 5.67 11.82
N ALA A 60 -25.04 5.19 11.58
CA ALA A 60 -24.68 3.78 11.63
C ALA A 60 -24.41 3.25 13.05
N GLY A 61 -24.60 4.08 14.09
CA GLY A 61 -24.43 3.68 15.49
C GLY A 61 -22.98 3.57 15.95
N PHE A 62 -22.06 4.30 15.31
CA PHE A 62 -20.66 4.36 15.75
C PHE A 62 -20.57 4.95 17.17
N ASP A 63 -20.06 4.16 18.12
CA ASP A 63 -20.04 4.48 19.55
C ASP A 63 -18.79 5.29 19.99
N ARG A 64 -18.13 5.93 19.01
CA ARG A 64 -16.89 6.69 19.15
C ARG A 64 -16.96 7.96 18.30
N THR A 65 -15.90 8.76 18.35
CA THR A 65 -15.84 10.03 17.62
C THR A 65 -14.60 10.09 16.75
N ILE A 66 -14.74 10.76 15.60
CA ILE A 66 -13.61 11.19 14.78
C ILE A 66 -13.35 12.67 15.13
N GLY A 67 -12.18 12.94 15.71
CA GLY A 67 -11.70 14.27 16.04
C GLY A 67 -10.97 14.94 14.88
N GLY A 68 -10.68 16.22 15.04
CA GLY A 68 -9.82 16.97 14.11
C GLY A 68 -10.44 17.30 12.75
N SER A 69 -9.57 17.75 11.86
CA SER A 69 -9.87 18.20 10.49
C SER A 69 -8.69 17.85 9.57
N PHE A 70 -8.96 17.71 8.28
CA PHE A 70 -7.92 17.49 7.29
C PHE A 70 -7.12 18.77 7.04
N ALA A 71 -5.80 18.67 7.22
CA ALA A 71 -4.82 19.69 6.90
C ALA A 71 -3.82 19.16 5.87
N LYS A 72 -3.23 20.06 5.09
CA LYS A 72 -2.17 19.72 4.13
C LYS A 72 -1.02 19.05 4.88
N ASP A 73 -0.57 17.89 4.40
CA ASP A 73 0.47 17.08 5.02
C ASP A 73 1.73 17.05 4.14
N LYS A 74 1.65 16.47 2.93
CA LYS A 74 2.80 16.37 2.01
C LYS A 74 2.44 16.79 0.60
N GLU A 75 3.45 17.29 -0.09
CA GLU A 75 3.47 17.45 -1.54
C GLU A 75 4.75 16.86 -2.09
N ARG A 76 4.63 16.02 -3.10
CA ARG A 76 5.77 15.28 -3.64
C ARG A 76 5.47 14.68 -5.00
N THR A 77 6.54 14.42 -5.74
CA THR A 77 6.46 13.58 -6.93
C THR A 77 6.45 12.11 -6.55
N VAL A 78 5.67 11.30 -7.27
CA VAL A 78 5.63 9.84 -7.12
C VAL A 78 5.90 9.18 -8.47
N ARG A 79 6.81 8.21 -8.49
CA ARG A 79 7.16 7.41 -9.67
C ARG A 79 7.21 5.94 -9.30
N PHE A 80 6.69 5.09 -10.15
CA PHE A 80 6.91 3.65 -10.06
C PHE A 80 7.88 3.23 -11.14
N TYR A 81 8.72 2.26 -10.81
CA TYR A 81 9.71 1.73 -11.74
C TYR A 81 9.55 0.23 -11.87
N ASP A 82 9.73 -0.26 -13.09
CA ASP A 82 9.85 -1.69 -13.40
C ASP A 82 10.60 -1.84 -14.74
N SER A 83 10.74 -3.08 -15.19
CA SER A 83 11.38 -3.43 -16.46
C SER A 83 10.36 -3.45 -17.61
N PRO A 84 10.63 -2.73 -18.72
CA PRO A 84 9.69 -2.70 -19.85
C PRO A 84 9.60 -4.08 -20.51
N GLY A 85 8.40 -4.45 -20.96
CA GLY A 85 8.11 -5.71 -21.64
C GLY A 85 8.15 -6.97 -20.78
N THR A 86 8.65 -6.91 -19.54
CA THR A 86 8.75 -8.07 -18.64
C THR A 86 8.12 -7.82 -17.27
N CYS A 87 8.13 -6.58 -16.78
CA CYS A 87 7.62 -6.19 -15.48
C CYS A 87 8.09 -7.14 -14.36
N GLN A 88 9.40 -7.41 -14.32
CA GLN A 88 10.03 -8.36 -13.41
C GLN A 88 9.60 -8.19 -11.94
N LEU A 89 9.42 -6.96 -11.46
CA LEU A 89 8.96 -6.73 -10.08
C LEU A 89 7.49 -7.14 -9.94
N ARG A 90 6.61 -6.59 -10.78
CA ARG A 90 5.16 -6.86 -10.71
C ARG A 90 4.85 -8.34 -10.90
N ALA A 91 5.56 -9.03 -11.80
CA ALA A 91 5.40 -10.46 -12.05
C ALA A 91 5.69 -11.32 -10.81
N GLN A 92 6.44 -10.79 -9.85
CA GLN A 92 6.78 -11.44 -8.58
C GLN A 92 6.07 -10.78 -7.38
N SER A 93 4.97 -10.06 -7.64
CA SER A 93 4.17 -9.35 -6.62
C SER A 93 4.92 -8.25 -5.85
N TYR A 94 6.02 -7.76 -6.42
CA TYR A 94 6.75 -6.61 -5.93
C TYR A 94 6.35 -5.32 -6.65
N SER A 95 6.50 -4.20 -5.96
CA SER A 95 6.42 -2.86 -6.54
C SER A 95 7.54 -2.00 -5.97
N PHE A 96 8.23 -1.27 -6.84
CA PHE A 96 9.26 -0.32 -6.46
C PHE A 96 8.79 1.09 -6.81
N ARG A 97 8.80 1.96 -5.80
CA ARG A 97 8.30 3.33 -5.89
C ARG A 97 9.32 4.30 -5.34
N GLU A 98 9.51 5.39 -6.06
CA GLU A 98 10.21 6.58 -5.61
C GLU A 98 9.20 7.66 -5.22
N ARG A 99 9.52 8.39 -4.16
CA ARG A 99 8.87 9.64 -3.77
C ARG A 99 9.93 10.72 -3.65
N VAL A 100 9.64 11.89 -4.21
CA VAL A 100 10.56 13.04 -4.19
C VAL A 100 9.86 14.26 -3.61
N ASP A 101 10.29 14.68 -2.43
CA ASP A 101 10.00 15.99 -1.83
C ASP A 101 11.31 16.80 -1.76
N SER A 102 11.67 17.29 -0.56
CA SER A 102 13.03 17.72 -0.24
C SER A 102 14.09 16.62 -0.38
N ASN A 103 13.71 15.35 -0.19
CA ASN A 103 14.57 14.17 -0.28
C ASN A 103 13.99 13.14 -1.26
N ARG A 104 14.82 12.17 -1.66
CA ARG A 104 14.39 11.00 -2.42
C ARG A 104 14.22 9.82 -1.48
N GLU A 105 12.98 9.32 -1.36
CA GLU A 105 12.63 8.11 -0.60
C GLU A 105 12.25 7.01 -1.58
N SER A 106 12.81 5.81 -1.40
CA SER A 106 12.41 4.62 -2.13
C SER A 106 11.59 3.69 -1.24
N THR A 107 10.61 2.99 -1.81
CA THR A 107 9.86 1.92 -1.16
C THR A 107 9.85 0.69 -2.05
N LEU A 108 10.30 -0.46 -1.55
CA LEU A 108 10.03 -1.77 -2.13
C LEU A 108 8.94 -2.44 -1.29
N LYS A 109 7.86 -2.86 -1.95
CA LYS A 109 6.71 -3.51 -1.30
C LYS A 109 6.39 -4.82 -2.01
N PHE A 110 6.29 -5.90 -1.24
CA PHE A 110 5.66 -7.16 -1.64
C PHE A 110 4.20 -7.17 -1.19
N ARG A 111 3.28 -7.66 -2.02
CA ARG A 111 1.85 -7.78 -1.68
C ARG A 111 1.33 -9.18 -2.00
N SER A 112 0.53 -9.76 -1.10
CA SER A 112 -0.13 -11.05 -1.31
C SER A 112 -1.49 -11.08 -0.63
N THR A 113 -2.45 -11.83 -1.15
CA THR A 113 -3.71 -12.12 -0.44
C THR A 113 -3.53 -13.14 0.70
N SER A 114 -2.37 -13.81 0.75
CA SER A 114 -2.00 -14.71 1.85
C SER A 114 -1.17 -13.97 2.91
N GLN A 115 -1.71 -13.89 4.13
CA GLN A 115 -0.98 -13.35 5.28
C GLN A 115 0.31 -14.12 5.55
N SER A 116 0.27 -15.45 5.54
CA SER A 116 1.46 -16.28 5.82
C SER A 116 2.54 -16.10 4.75
N ALA A 117 2.17 -15.98 3.48
CA ALA A 117 3.11 -15.69 2.40
C ALA A 117 3.77 -14.32 2.60
N ALA A 118 2.98 -13.28 2.91
CA ALA A 118 3.52 -11.95 3.17
C ALA A 118 4.37 -11.90 4.46
N ALA A 119 3.95 -12.60 5.52
CA ALA A 119 4.68 -12.70 6.78
C ALA A 119 6.10 -13.27 6.59
N GLY A 120 6.23 -14.29 5.72
CA GLY A 120 7.52 -14.92 5.40
C GLY A 120 8.46 -14.09 4.50
N VAL A 121 7.99 -12.95 3.97
CA VAL A 121 8.83 -12.07 3.15
C VAL A 121 9.68 -11.17 4.04
N THR A 122 10.98 -11.15 3.76
CA THR A 122 11.92 -10.16 4.33
C THR A 122 12.32 -9.18 3.24
N ILE A 123 12.21 -7.89 3.53
CA ILE A 123 12.81 -6.81 2.74
C ILE A 123 13.77 -6.06 3.66
N LYS A 124 15.03 -5.90 3.25
CA LYS A 124 16.08 -5.23 4.02
C LYS A 124 16.72 -4.12 3.20
N GLY A 125 16.45 -2.88 3.58
CA GLY A 125 17.14 -1.71 3.06
C GLY A 125 18.61 -1.67 3.45
N THR A 126 19.41 -0.89 2.74
CA THR A 126 20.85 -0.70 3.01
C THR A 126 21.14 0.47 3.93
N GLN A 127 20.22 1.41 4.09
CA GLN A 127 20.38 2.54 4.99
C GLN A 127 20.02 2.18 6.44
N SER A 128 20.73 2.76 7.40
CA SER A 128 20.44 2.59 8.84
C SER A 128 19.06 3.14 9.22
N GLY A 129 18.56 4.16 8.51
CA GLY A 129 17.24 4.75 8.68
C GLY A 129 16.11 3.98 7.99
N ALA A 130 16.38 2.83 7.38
CA ALA A 130 15.36 2.05 6.68
C ALA A 130 14.25 1.59 7.65
N LYS A 131 12.99 1.78 7.27
CA LYS A 131 11.82 1.41 8.07
C LYS A 131 11.04 0.31 7.37
N SER A 132 10.90 -0.83 8.03
CA SER A 132 10.13 -1.96 7.53
C SER A 132 8.77 -2.02 8.20
N LYS A 133 7.75 -2.43 7.44
CA LYS A 133 6.37 -2.56 7.92
C LYS A 133 5.75 -3.85 7.41
N PHE A 134 4.93 -4.48 8.24
CA PHE A 134 4.03 -5.56 7.83
C PHE A 134 2.60 -5.11 8.07
N GLU A 135 1.81 -5.00 7.02
CA GLU A 135 0.47 -4.41 7.13
C GLU A 135 -0.57 -5.23 6.38
N MET A 136 -1.78 -5.24 6.91
CA MET A 136 -2.97 -5.58 6.14
C MET A 136 -3.46 -4.31 5.44
N ASP A 137 -3.82 -4.45 4.17
CA ASP A 137 -4.42 -3.44 3.32
C ASP A 137 -5.80 -3.92 2.86
N LYS A 138 -6.88 -3.24 3.25
CA LYS A 138 -8.24 -3.55 2.83
C LYS A 138 -8.80 -2.50 1.88
N THR A 139 -9.42 -2.97 0.82
CA THR A 139 -10.19 -2.18 -0.16
C THR A 139 -11.55 -2.84 -0.35
N ALA A 140 -12.47 -2.19 -1.06
CA ALA A 140 -13.82 -2.73 -1.27
C ALA A 140 -13.82 -4.10 -1.97
N SER A 141 -12.80 -4.39 -2.79
CA SER A 141 -12.71 -5.61 -3.60
C SER A 141 -11.69 -6.63 -3.09
N VAL A 142 -10.74 -6.23 -2.26
CA VAL A 142 -9.65 -7.11 -1.82
C VAL A 142 -9.12 -6.73 -0.45
N GLU A 143 -8.89 -7.76 0.37
CA GLU A 143 -8.01 -7.73 1.53
C GLU A 143 -6.67 -8.37 1.13
N ALA A 144 -5.57 -7.69 1.43
CA ALA A 144 -4.24 -8.21 1.16
C ALA A 144 -3.27 -7.82 2.27
N TYR A 145 -2.11 -8.46 2.26
CA TYR A 145 -1.06 -8.32 3.24
C TYR A 145 0.21 -7.88 2.51
N SER A 146 0.97 -6.98 3.11
CA SER A 146 2.19 -6.47 2.48
C SER A 146 3.34 -6.29 3.45
N ARG A 147 4.53 -6.70 2.99
CA ARG A 147 5.80 -6.31 3.60
C ARG A 147 6.39 -5.20 2.75
N SER A 148 6.81 -4.14 3.41
CA SER A 148 7.51 -3.06 2.71
C SER A 148 8.69 -2.58 3.52
N THR A 149 9.69 -2.06 2.82
CA THR A 149 10.77 -1.28 3.43
C THR A 149 10.94 0.00 2.66
N LYS A 150 10.95 1.11 3.40
CA LYS A 150 11.25 2.42 2.86
C LYS A 150 12.58 2.94 3.41
N GLN A 151 13.28 3.72 2.60
CA GLN A 151 14.54 4.37 3.00
C GLN A 151 14.82 5.56 2.10
N ASP A 152 15.59 6.51 2.61
CA ASP A 152 16.14 7.58 1.80
C ASP A 152 17.31 7.06 0.96
N PHE A 153 17.62 7.74 -0.13
CA PHE A 153 18.79 7.42 -0.95
C PHE A 153 19.35 8.67 -1.63
N SER A 154 20.61 8.60 -2.06
CA SER A 154 21.33 9.76 -2.60
C SER A 154 20.61 10.37 -3.81
N THR A 155 20.58 11.70 -3.86
CA THR A 155 20.11 12.46 -5.03
C THR A 155 20.91 12.13 -6.29
N SER A 156 22.18 11.74 -6.16
CA SER A 156 23.05 11.35 -7.27
C SER A 156 22.86 9.91 -7.77
N LYS A 157 22.12 9.05 -7.04
CA LYS A 157 21.90 7.67 -7.50
C LYS A 157 20.98 7.65 -8.71
N ASN A 158 21.49 7.18 -9.85
CA ASN A 158 20.67 6.93 -11.01
C ASN A 158 19.87 5.63 -10.82
N LEU A 159 18.58 5.65 -11.14
CA LEU A 159 17.72 4.45 -11.13
C LEU A 159 17.46 4.07 -12.59
N ASN A 160 18.30 3.22 -13.15
CA ASN A 160 18.22 2.87 -14.58
C ASN A 160 18.43 1.39 -14.89
N LYS A 161 18.80 0.57 -13.90
CA LYS A 161 18.95 -0.88 -14.04
C LYS A 161 18.23 -1.63 -12.93
N MET A 162 17.77 -2.84 -13.21
CA MET A 162 17.13 -3.69 -12.19
C MET A 162 18.05 -3.95 -10.98
N LYS A 163 19.38 -3.98 -11.20
CA LYS A 163 20.38 -4.04 -10.13
C LYS A 163 20.21 -2.91 -9.10
N ASP A 164 19.76 -1.72 -9.50
CA ASP A 164 19.61 -0.59 -8.57
C ASP A 164 18.59 -0.87 -7.47
N VAL A 165 17.56 -1.67 -7.76
CA VAL A 165 16.60 -2.12 -6.75
C VAL A 165 17.29 -3.03 -5.74
N THR A 166 18.06 -4.02 -6.19
CA THR A 166 18.77 -4.95 -5.30
C THR A 166 19.93 -4.28 -4.55
N ASP A 167 20.51 -3.21 -5.10
CA ASP A 167 21.52 -2.41 -4.40
C ASP A 167 20.92 -1.56 -3.28
N LEU A 168 19.69 -1.07 -3.47
CA LEU A 168 18.94 -0.41 -2.40
C LEU A 168 18.44 -1.41 -1.36
N TYR A 169 18.02 -2.60 -1.79
CA TYR A 169 17.47 -3.64 -0.92
C TYR A 169 18.31 -4.91 -0.95
N SER A 170 19.31 -4.95 -0.05
CA SER A 170 20.26 -6.05 0.11
C SER A 170 19.62 -7.44 0.29
N LYS A 171 18.35 -7.50 0.68
CA LYS A 171 17.55 -8.74 0.72
C LYS A 171 16.10 -8.42 0.37
N ALA A 172 15.52 -9.20 -0.54
CA ALA A 172 14.09 -9.23 -0.84
C ALA A 172 13.70 -10.68 -1.14
N THR A 173 12.96 -11.33 -0.24
CA THR A 173 12.64 -12.77 -0.34
C THR A 173 11.94 -13.10 -1.67
N GLY A 174 12.49 -14.03 -2.44
CA GLY A 174 11.88 -14.49 -3.69
C GLY A 174 11.96 -13.50 -4.85
N LEU A 175 12.60 -12.33 -4.68
CA LEU A 175 12.84 -11.41 -5.79
C LEU A 175 14.07 -11.84 -6.58
N THR A 176 13.86 -12.27 -7.83
CA THR A 176 14.93 -12.55 -8.79
C THR A 176 14.81 -11.59 -9.96
N VAL A 177 15.90 -10.89 -10.30
CA VAL A 177 15.92 -9.92 -11.40
C VAL A 177 17.13 -10.16 -12.30
N ILE A 178 17.02 -9.78 -13.57
CA ILE A 178 18.14 -9.74 -14.51
C ILE A 178 18.86 -8.40 -14.29
N PRO A 179 20.06 -8.37 -13.66
CA PRO A 179 20.59 -7.12 -13.08
C PRO A 179 20.84 -6.00 -14.09
N ASN A 180 21.17 -6.35 -15.33
CA ASN A 180 21.49 -5.38 -16.38
C ASN A 180 20.27 -4.93 -17.21
N ASP A 181 19.09 -5.50 -16.98
CA ASP A 181 17.88 -5.07 -17.68
C ASP A 181 17.51 -3.63 -17.29
N PRO A 182 16.90 -2.86 -18.22
CA PRO A 182 16.47 -1.50 -17.94
C PRO A 182 15.47 -1.47 -16.78
N LEU A 183 15.69 -0.54 -15.85
CA LEU A 183 14.70 -0.10 -14.88
C LEU A 183 14.24 1.28 -15.30
N VAL A 184 12.98 1.43 -15.66
CA VAL A 184 12.44 2.70 -16.18
C VAL A 184 11.17 3.06 -15.42
N ILE A 185 10.78 4.34 -15.51
CA ILE A 185 9.51 4.79 -14.96
C ILE A 185 8.38 4.13 -15.76
N VAL A 186 7.46 3.46 -15.06
CA VAL A 186 6.30 2.80 -15.66
C VAL A 186 5.46 3.82 -16.43
N GLY A 187 5.26 3.60 -17.73
CA GLY A 187 4.51 4.50 -18.62
C GLY A 187 5.07 5.93 -18.71
N ASN A 188 6.36 6.14 -18.37
CA ASN A 188 6.96 7.48 -18.20
C ASN A 188 6.13 8.39 -17.25
N LEU A 189 5.40 7.78 -16.31
CA LEU A 189 4.43 8.45 -15.47
C LEU A 189 5.06 8.98 -14.18
N SER A 190 5.01 10.30 -14.03
CA SER A 190 5.49 11.03 -12.85
C SER A 190 4.34 11.87 -12.30
N VAL A 191 3.63 11.36 -11.30
CA VAL A 191 2.46 12.06 -10.73
C VAL A 191 2.84 12.96 -9.57
N TRP A 192 2.10 14.05 -9.41
CA TRP A 192 2.21 14.92 -8.25
C TRP A 192 1.18 14.49 -7.18
N GLU A 193 1.65 14.14 -5.99
CA GLU A 193 0.80 13.72 -4.87
C GLU A 193 0.65 14.86 -3.86
N LYS A 194 -0.61 15.17 -3.50
CA LYS A 194 -0.96 16.00 -2.34
C LYS A 194 -1.64 15.12 -1.29
N THR A 195 -1.14 15.10 -0.06
CA THR A 195 -1.81 14.41 1.06
C THR A 195 -2.41 15.40 2.04
N TYR A 196 -3.54 15.02 2.61
CA TYR A 196 -4.22 15.71 3.68
C TYR A 196 -4.39 14.73 4.84
N GLY A 197 -3.77 15.00 5.98
CA GLY A 197 -3.87 14.18 7.18
C GLY A 197 -4.49 14.95 8.34
N GLY A 198 -4.60 14.31 9.50
CA GLY A 198 -4.92 14.98 10.76
C GLY A 198 -6.10 14.42 11.54
N PRO A 199 -7.23 14.05 10.93
CA PRO A 199 -8.34 13.47 11.68
C PRO A 199 -7.91 12.13 12.28
N ASN A 200 -8.34 11.88 13.50
CA ASN A 200 -8.13 10.61 14.17
C ASN A 200 -9.41 10.16 14.87
N SER A 201 -9.52 8.86 15.11
CA SER A 201 -10.59 8.27 15.92
C SER A 201 -9.98 7.46 17.04
N ASP A 202 -10.52 7.59 18.25
CA ASP A 202 -10.28 6.63 19.31
C ASP A 202 -11.15 5.38 19.07
N LEU A 203 -10.51 4.25 18.72
CA LEU A 203 -11.20 2.96 18.57
C LEU A 203 -11.25 2.15 19.87
N GLY A 204 -10.82 2.72 21.00
CA GLY A 204 -10.72 2.09 22.31
C GLY A 204 -9.27 1.91 22.74
N GLN A 205 -8.66 0.78 22.41
CA GLN A 205 -7.26 0.50 22.77
C GLN A 205 -6.27 1.02 21.73
N GLN A 206 -6.75 1.34 20.52
CA GLN A 206 -5.96 1.86 19.41
C GLN A 206 -6.64 3.09 18.79
N GLY A 207 -5.82 3.95 18.18
CA GLY A 207 -6.28 5.04 17.33
C GLY A 207 -6.41 4.62 15.87
N ALA A 208 -7.22 5.35 15.11
CA ALA A 208 -7.24 5.31 13.66
C ALA A 208 -6.82 6.67 13.12
N ASP A 209 -5.78 6.73 12.29
CA ASP A 209 -5.31 7.94 11.65
C ASP A 209 -5.83 8.03 10.21
N PHE A 210 -6.55 9.10 9.89
CA PHE A 210 -7.17 9.29 8.59
C PHE A 210 -6.30 10.13 7.67
N SER A 211 -6.31 9.78 6.39
CA SER A 211 -5.68 10.55 5.32
C SER A 211 -6.54 10.61 4.06
N VAL A 212 -6.41 11.69 3.31
CA VAL A 212 -6.83 11.79 1.91
C VAL A 212 -5.58 12.01 1.07
N SER A 213 -5.41 11.23 0.00
CA SER A 213 -4.31 11.36 -0.93
C SER A 213 -4.83 11.54 -2.34
N LEU A 214 -4.36 12.60 -2.99
CA LEU A 214 -4.78 13.05 -4.31
C LEU A 214 -3.57 13.00 -5.26
N TRP A 215 -3.72 12.39 -6.42
CA TRP A 215 -2.71 12.40 -7.47
C TRP A 215 -3.14 13.28 -8.63
N TYR A 216 -2.22 14.10 -9.12
CA TYR A 216 -2.37 15.01 -10.24
C TYR A 216 -1.37 14.62 -11.33
N MET A 217 -1.69 14.86 -12.60
CA MET A 217 -0.72 14.61 -13.68
C MET A 217 0.47 15.56 -13.56
N ASN A 218 0.22 16.81 -13.16
CA ASN A 218 1.23 17.84 -12.94
C ASN A 218 0.97 18.62 -11.64
N GLU A 219 1.99 19.33 -11.15
CA GLU A 219 1.93 20.11 -9.91
C GLU A 219 0.83 21.19 -9.92
N ASN A 220 0.68 21.85 -11.07
CA ASN A 220 -0.22 22.99 -11.26
C ASN A 220 -1.63 22.58 -11.72
N ASP A 221 -1.90 21.29 -11.86
CA ASP A 221 -3.24 20.84 -12.22
C ASP A 221 -4.22 21.09 -11.07
N ASN A 222 -5.41 21.56 -11.42
CA ASN A 222 -6.44 21.90 -10.44
C ASN A 222 -7.34 20.72 -10.09
N ALA A 223 -7.31 19.62 -10.86
CA ALA A 223 -8.13 18.44 -10.65
C ALA A 223 -7.24 17.20 -10.52
N PRO A 224 -7.43 16.36 -9.48
CA PRO A 224 -6.71 15.11 -9.38
C PRO A 224 -7.28 14.07 -10.36
N VAL A 225 -6.44 13.14 -10.79
CA VAL A 225 -6.80 11.95 -11.56
C VAL A 225 -7.07 10.74 -10.68
N VAL A 226 -6.57 10.75 -9.43
CA VAL A 226 -6.85 9.73 -8.42
C VAL A 226 -7.11 10.40 -7.08
N ALA A 227 -8.15 9.97 -6.38
CA ALA A 227 -8.45 10.37 -5.02
C ALA A 227 -8.69 9.12 -4.16
N GLU A 228 -8.05 9.06 -2.99
CA GLU A 228 -8.16 7.95 -2.05
C GLU A 228 -8.31 8.51 -0.64
N ALA A 229 -9.32 8.05 0.09
CA ALA A 229 -9.36 8.18 1.53
C ALA A 229 -8.89 6.88 2.18
N SER A 230 -8.08 7.00 3.22
CA SER A 230 -7.67 5.86 4.03
C SER A 230 -7.72 6.17 5.52
N PHE A 231 -7.78 5.12 6.32
CA PHE A 231 -7.37 5.21 7.72
C PHE A 231 -6.49 4.02 8.09
N THR A 232 -5.52 4.26 8.96
CA THR A 232 -4.61 3.24 9.48
C THR A 232 -4.84 3.05 10.96
N VAL A 233 -4.97 1.80 11.38
CA VAL A 233 -4.93 1.39 12.79
C VAL A 233 -3.58 0.72 13.01
N GLU A 234 -2.73 1.33 13.83
CA GLU A 234 -1.47 0.71 14.23
C GLU A 234 -1.70 -0.32 15.33
N GLU A 235 -0.94 -1.40 15.27
CA GLU A 235 -0.90 -2.41 16.32
C GLU A 235 -0.31 -1.77 17.60
N LYS A 236 -0.87 -2.13 18.75
CA LYS A 236 -0.38 -1.72 20.06
C LYS A 236 -0.50 -2.92 21.01
N ASP A 237 0.65 -3.45 21.44
CA ASP A 237 0.82 -4.47 22.49
C ASP A 237 0.37 -5.92 22.17
N GLY A 238 0.35 -6.31 20.90
CA GLY A 238 0.36 -7.70 20.40
C GLY A 238 -0.85 -8.19 19.60
N ASP A 239 -1.99 -7.48 19.57
CA ASP A 239 -3.15 -7.87 18.73
C ASP A 239 -4.22 -6.76 18.58
N PHE A 240 -5.03 -6.85 17.51
CA PHE A 240 -6.21 -6.01 17.33
C PHE A 240 -7.40 -6.64 18.04
N THR A 241 -7.90 -5.98 19.09
CA THR A 241 -9.09 -6.48 19.80
C THR A 241 -10.30 -6.62 18.88
N ASN A 242 -11.23 -7.51 19.24
CA ASN A 242 -12.52 -7.66 18.54
C ASN A 242 -13.26 -6.32 18.39
N LYS A 243 -13.23 -5.48 19.44
CA LYS A 243 -13.92 -4.19 19.42
C LYS A 243 -13.28 -3.20 18.45
N VAL A 244 -11.96 -3.17 18.39
CA VAL A 244 -11.22 -2.33 17.43
C VAL A 244 -11.44 -2.82 16.01
N THR A 245 -11.45 -4.14 15.80
CA THR A 245 -11.78 -4.74 14.50
C THR A 245 -13.20 -4.37 14.06
N GLN A 246 -14.22 -4.58 14.91
CA GLN A 246 -15.61 -4.24 14.60
C GLN A 246 -15.80 -2.76 14.28
N ARG A 247 -15.17 -1.87 15.04
CA ARG A 247 -15.22 -0.42 14.80
C ARG A 247 -14.52 -0.02 13.50
N SER A 248 -13.39 -0.64 13.19
CA SER A 248 -12.68 -0.42 11.93
C SER A 248 -13.54 -0.87 10.74
N GLU A 249 -14.17 -2.04 10.82
CA GLU A 249 -15.08 -2.54 9.80
C GLU A 249 -16.31 -1.62 9.63
N LEU A 250 -16.88 -1.11 10.73
CA LEU A 250 -17.98 -0.16 10.67
C LEU A 250 -17.56 1.15 9.96
N ILE A 251 -16.39 1.70 10.30
CA ILE A 251 -15.85 2.88 9.60
C ILE A 251 -15.67 2.58 8.12
N PHE A 252 -15.00 1.49 7.79
CA PHE A 252 -14.69 1.12 6.42
C PHE A 252 -15.96 0.88 5.58
N ASN A 253 -16.92 0.12 6.11
CA ASN A 253 -18.20 -0.13 5.43
C ASN A 253 -19.02 1.15 5.25
N THR A 254 -18.95 2.08 6.21
CA THR A 254 -19.61 3.38 6.05
C THR A 254 -18.95 4.18 4.93
N MET A 255 -17.61 4.24 4.89
CA MET A 255 -16.87 4.92 3.81
C MET A 255 -17.21 4.36 2.43
N THR A 256 -17.34 3.03 2.28
CA THR A 256 -17.66 2.40 0.99
C THR A 256 -19.10 2.66 0.53
N GLN A 257 -20.03 2.87 1.47
CA GLN A 257 -21.44 3.14 1.19
C GLN A 257 -21.76 4.61 0.87
N MET A 258 -20.81 5.53 1.08
CA MET A 258 -20.96 6.95 0.75
C MET A 258 -20.86 7.18 -0.77
N SER A 259 -21.85 6.72 -1.53
CA SER A 259 -21.87 6.71 -3.00
C SER A 259 -21.75 8.09 -3.67
N SER A 260 -22.11 9.16 -2.96
CA SER A 260 -21.86 10.54 -3.41
C SER A 260 -20.38 10.91 -3.45
N TRP A 261 -19.55 10.20 -2.69
CA TRP A 261 -18.11 10.41 -2.55
C TRP A 261 -17.27 9.35 -3.25
N THR A 262 -17.72 8.10 -3.28
CA THR A 262 -16.95 6.99 -3.83
C THR A 262 -16.93 6.98 -5.35
N SER A 263 -15.83 6.49 -5.94
CA SER A 263 -15.76 6.27 -7.38
C SER A 263 -16.39 4.93 -7.75
N SER A 264 -17.25 4.90 -8.77
CA SER A 264 -17.78 3.66 -9.34
C SER A 264 -16.72 2.81 -10.04
N ASN A 265 -15.62 3.44 -10.48
CA ASN A 265 -14.50 2.82 -11.18
C ASN A 265 -13.26 2.79 -10.27
N ALA A 266 -13.43 2.23 -9.07
CA ALA A 266 -12.38 2.19 -8.06
C ALA A 266 -11.23 1.27 -8.47
N ILE A 267 -10.09 1.85 -8.85
CA ILE A 267 -8.86 1.13 -9.18
C ILE A 267 -7.76 1.54 -8.19
N PRO A 268 -7.10 0.61 -7.49
CA PRO A 268 -5.99 0.94 -6.59
C PRO A 268 -4.84 1.64 -7.33
N LYS A 269 -4.17 2.58 -6.64
CA LYS A 269 -3.07 3.39 -7.17
C LYS A 269 -2.02 2.63 -7.98
N THR A 270 -1.50 1.52 -7.44
CA THR A 270 -0.50 0.72 -8.17
C THR A 270 -1.08 0.13 -9.46
N THR A 271 -2.31 -0.37 -9.43
CA THR A 271 -3.00 -0.88 -10.63
C THR A 271 -3.23 0.22 -11.65
N TRP A 272 -3.64 1.41 -11.20
CA TRP A 272 -3.85 2.58 -12.06
C TRP A 272 -2.57 2.96 -12.82
N VAL A 273 -1.40 2.95 -12.17
CA VAL A 273 -0.11 3.25 -12.83
C VAL A 273 0.18 2.28 -13.98
N TYR A 274 -0.05 0.99 -13.80
CA TYR A 274 0.17 0.00 -14.86
C TYR A 274 -0.94 -0.03 -15.92
N GLN A 275 -2.09 0.58 -15.67
CA GLN A 275 -3.15 0.75 -16.66
C GLN A 275 -3.01 2.05 -17.44
N TYR A 276 -2.28 3.04 -16.91
CA TYR A 276 -1.97 4.28 -17.63
C TYR A 276 -1.24 4.01 -18.95
N ASP A 277 -0.31 3.07 -18.95
CA ASP A 277 0.26 2.46 -20.16
C ASP A 277 0.11 0.94 -20.09
N PRO A 278 -0.97 0.38 -20.67
CA PRO A 278 -1.23 -1.06 -20.61
C PRO A 278 -0.23 -1.88 -21.44
N THR A 279 0.54 -1.22 -22.32
CA THR A 279 1.55 -1.87 -23.16
C THR A 279 2.89 -2.02 -22.43
N PHE A 280 3.10 -1.30 -21.33
CA PHE A 280 4.38 -1.25 -20.62
C PHE A 280 4.94 -2.64 -20.29
N CYS A 281 4.10 -3.55 -19.76
CA CYS A 281 4.52 -4.90 -19.40
C CYS A 281 4.58 -5.88 -20.59
N ASN A 282 4.11 -5.48 -21.78
CA ASN A 282 4.00 -6.32 -22.97
C ASN A 282 4.79 -5.76 -24.17
N ALA A 283 5.55 -4.68 -23.99
CA ALA A 283 6.28 -3.99 -25.04
C ALA A 283 7.32 -4.86 -25.80
N GLY A 284 7.56 -6.11 -25.36
CA GLY A 284 8.46 -7.08 -25.98
C GLY A 284 7.80 -8.23 -26.76
N THR A 285 6.46 -8.32 -26.84
CA THR A 285 5.75 -9.41 -27.54
C THR A 285 5.15 -9.00 -28.89
N GLY A 286 5.61 -7.89 -29.48
CA GLY A 286 5.17 -7.42 -30.79
C GLY A 286 5.61 -8.32 -31.95
N SER A 287 4.91 -9.44 -32.16
CA SER A 287 4.55 -9.85 -33.51
C SER A 287 3.37 -8.98 -33.95
N SER A 288 3.55 -8.33 -35.09
CA SER A 288 2.60 -7.46 -35.77
C SER A 288 1.17 -7.99 -35.80
N THR A 289 0.21 -7.19 -35.32
CA THR A 289 -1.07 -7.01 -36.01
C THR A 289 -1.63 -5.62 -35.72
N GLU A 290 -1.91 -4.95 -36.83
CA GLU A 290 -2.73 -3.77 -37.11
C GLU A 290 -3.62 -3.16 -36.02
N SER A 291 -3.69 -1.83 -36.13
CA SER A 291 -4.72 -0.93 -35.64
C SER A 291 -6.15 -1.48 -35.72
N ALA A 292 -6.86 -1.41 -34.59
CA ALA A 292 -8.29 -1.09 -34.53
C ALA A 292 -8.52 -0.43 -33.16
N ALA A 293 -8.66 0.89 -33.15
CA ALA A 293 -9.95 1.59 -33.15
C ALA A 293 -10.41 1.92 -31.73
N ALA A 294 -10.75 3.19 -31.55
CA ALA A 294 -11.26 3.80 -30.33
C ALA A 294 -12.37 2.99 -29.65
N MET A 295 -12.52 3.16 -28.33
CA MET A 295 -13.75 3.61 -27.66
C MET A 295 -13.58 3.63 -26.12
N PRO A 296 -14.44 4.35 -25.39
CA PRO A 296 -14.11 5.11 -24.18
C PRO A 296 -14.45 4.38 -22.87
N PHE A 297 -14.03 5.05 -21.78
CA PHE A 297 -14.19 4.78 -20.34
C PHE A 297 -13.08 3.97 -19.68
#